data_AF-A0A7K7V855-F1
#
_entry.id   AF-A0A7K7V855-F1
#
_cell.length_a   1.000
_cell.length_b   1.000
_cell.length_c   1.000
_cell.angle_alpha   90.00
_cell.angle_beta   90.00
_cell.angle_gamma   90.00
#
_symmetry.space_group_name_H-M   'P 1'
#
loop_
_entity.id
_entity.type
_entity.pdbx_description
1 polymer ?
#
loop_
_entity_poly.entity_id
_entity_poly.type
_entity_poly.pdbx_seq_one_letter_code
_entity_poly.pdbx_strand_id
1 'polypeptide(L)'
;TKENGSSKEMKLSSAEKASWQTLSESSKQFLETMMNSIILSLLCQQRERKEDVQKHFNLLKQRMLRFFKTLKVPPRKLGNLKNLLSLQVGEKQMLETNEESLVQLQEEINEAKRSAERIDETVQQLQYKIQVLKNQLEENEKKASKNEILKIKNKKGLLKDVGIIQQSAEMKNMLTLIEKIYEKVDFI
;
A
#
# COMPACT_ATOMS: atom_id res chain seq x y z
N THR A 1 47.45 16.86 -26.72
CA THR A 1 48.54 16.61 -25.74
C THR A 1 48.46 15.16 -25.30
N LYS A 2 49.56 14.43 -25.38
CA LYS A 2 49.70 12.97 -25.15
C LYS A 2 49.26 12.55 -23.74
N GLU A 3 48.30 11.64 -23.61
CA GLU A 3 48.09 10.85 -22.38
C GLU A 3 49.07 9.67 -22.37
N ASN A 4 50.10 9.78 -21.53
CA ASN A 4 50.93 8.64 -21.15
C ASN A 4 50.30 8.00 -19.90
N GLY A 5 49.60 6.88 -20.07
CA GLY A 5 49.20 6.00 -18.98
C GLY A 5 50.43 5.39 -18.30
N SER A 6 51.01 6.10 -17.32
CA SER A 6 52.04 5.55 -16.45
C SER A 6 51.36 4.75 -15.34
N SER A 7 51.33 3.42 -15.50
CA SER A 7 51.11 2.51 -14.38
C SER A 7 52.19 2.78 -13.33
N LYS A 8 51.83 3.49 -12.25
CA LYS A 8 52.70 3.69 -11.10
C LYS A 8 52.90 2.34 -10.42
N GLU A 9 53.99 1.65 -10.75
CA GLU A 9 54.47 0.54 -9.94
C GLU A 9 54.87 1.07 -8.57
N MET A 10 54.15 0.62 -7.54
CA MET A 10 54.46 0.96 -6.16
C MET A 10 55.78 0.29 -5.79
N LYS A 11 56.84 1.09 -5.64
CA LYS A 11 58.15 0.63 -5.17
C LYS A 11 58.04 0.24 -3.70
N LEU A 12 57.72 -1.02 -3.45
CA LEU A 12 57.72 -1.61 -2.11
C LEU A 12 59.16 -1.74 -1.61
N SER A 13 59.43 -1.15 -0.45
CA SER A 13 60.71 -1.27 0.24
C SER A 13 60.96 -2.71 0.71
N SER A 14 62.24 -3.06 0.92
CA SER A 14 62.63 -4.37 1.44
C SER A 14 61.98 -4.65 2.82
N ALA A 15 61.83 -3.63 3.65
CA ALA A 15 61.19 -3.72 4.97
C ALA A 15 59.69 -4.03 4.88
N GLU A 16 58.97 -3.43 3.93
CA GLU A 16 57.55 -3.72 3.72
C GLU A 16 57.32 -5.16 3.26
N LYS A 17 58.16 -5.68 2.35
CA LYS A 17 58.12 -7.08 1.91
C LYS A 17 58.47 -8.06 3.04
N ALA A 18 59.36 -7.68 3.94
CA ALA A 18 59.72 -8.48 5.12
C ALA A 18 58.56 -8.62 6.12
N SER A 19 57.64 -7.65 6.18
CA SER A 19 56.46 -7.68 7.07
C SER A 19 55.31 -8.58 6.59
N TRP A 20 55.43 -9.20 5.40
CA TRP A 20 54.36 -10.00 4.82
C TRP A 20 54.17 -11.32 5.56
N GLN A 21 52.93 -11.59 5.90
CA GLN A 21 52.55 -12.78 6.65
C GLN A 21 52.14 -13.90 5.69
N THR A 22 52.28 -15.15 6.13
CA THR A 22 51.68 -16.26 5.39
C THR A 22 50.17 -16.11 5.42
N LEU A 23 49.50 -16.49 4.33
CA LEU A 23 48.04 -16.49 4.26
C LEU A 23 47.40 -17.16 5.48
N SER A 24 46.34 -16.57 6.04
CA SER A 24 45.65 -17.12 7.21
C SER A 24 44.99 -18.46 6.89
N GLU A 25 44.85 -19.33 7.89
CA GLU A 25 44.26 -20.66 7.69
C GLU A 25 42.81 -20.58 7.24
N SER A 26 42.03 -19.65 7.80
CA SER A 26 40.65 -19.37 7.36
C SER A 26 40.56 -18.99 5.88
N SER A 27 41.50 -18.17 5.39
CA SER A 27 41.53 -17.76 3.98
C SER A 27 41.92 -18.93 3.06
N LYS A 28 42.85 -19.79 3.49
CA LYS A 28 43.21 -21.01 2.75
C LYS A 28 42.02 -21.96 2.62
N GLN A 29 41.32 -22.21 3.73
CA GLN A 29 40.12 -23.07 3.77
C GLN A 29 39.00 -22.52 2.87
N PHE A 30 38.80 -21.20 2.88
CA PHE A 30 37.84 -20.55 1.99
C PHE A 30 38.21 -20.74 0.51
N LEU A 31 39.47 -20.46 0.13
CA LEU A 31 39.94 -20.64 -1.25
C LEU A 31 39.88 -22.11 -1.70
N GLU A 32 40.20 -23.05 -0.80
CA GLU A 32 40.04 -24.48 -1.06
C GLU A 32 38.57 -24.85 -1.33
N THR A 33 37.65 -24.32 -0.53
CA THR A 33 36.20 -24.55 -0.67
C THR A 33 35.67 -24.01 -1.99
N MET A 34 36.07 -22.78 -2.36
CA MET A 34 35.74 -22.18 -3.66
C MET A 34 36.25 -23.04 -4.82
N MET A 35 37.49 -23.54 -4.71
CA MET A 35 38.06 -24.41 -5.72
C MET A 35 37.33 -25.75 -5.82
N ASN A 36 36.95 -26.37 -4.70
CA ASN A 36 36.13 -27.58 -4.69
C ASN A 36 34.78 -27.33 -5.37
N SER A 37 34.14 -26.19 -5.10
CA SER A 37 32.87 -25.79 -5.72
C SER A 37 33.00 -25.63 -7.24
N ILE A 38 34.05 -24.97 -7.72
CA ILE A 38 34.34 -24.81 -9.16
C ILE A 38 34.65 -26.15 -9.81
N ILE A 39 35.44 -27.01 -9.16
CA ILE A 39 35.75 -28.36 -9.67
C ILE A 39 34.46 -29.19 -9.78
N LEU A 40 33.60 -29.16 -8.76
CA LEU A 40 32.32 -29.86 -8.77
C LEU A 40 31.41 -29.35 -9.90
N SER A 41 31.28 -28.03 -10.06
CA SER A 41 30.43 -27.46 -11.12
C SER A 41 30.93 -27.82 -12.52
N LEU A 42 32.24 -27.76 -12.76
CA LEU A 42 32.86 -28.12 -14.04
C LEU A 42 32.76 -29.63 -14.32
N LEU A 43 32.91 -30.49 -13.31
CA LEU A 43 32.74 -31.95 -13.45
C LEU A 43 31.30 -32.35 -13.74
N CYS A 44 30.31 -31.63 -13.17
CA CYS A 44 28.89 -31.84 -13.48
C CYS A 44 28.56 -31.51 -14.94
N GLN A 45 29.23 -30.52 -15.53
CA GLN A 45 29.03 -30.11 -16.92
C GLN A 45 29.72 -31.02 -17.95
N GLN A 46 30.75 -31.76 -17.53
CA GLN A 46 31.45 -32.68 -18.42
C GLN A 46 30.63 -33.95 -18.69
N ARG A 47 30.41 -34.29 -19.97
CA ARG A 47 29.61 -35.47 -20.37
C ARG A 47 30.48 -36.71 -20.60
N GLU A 48 31.74 -36.55 -20.99
CA GLU A 48 32.67 -37.63 -21.33
C GLU A 48 34.02 -37.44 -20.61
N ARG A 49 34.80 -38.53 -20.43
CA ARG A 49 36.15 -38.53 -19.81
C ARG A 49 36.23 -37.87 -18.43
N LYS A 50 35.17 -37.98 -17.62
CA LYS A 50 35.07 -37.38 -16.27
C LYS A 50 36.23 -37.76 -15.36
N GLU A 51 36.69 -39.01 -15.42
CA GLU A 51 37.75 -39.53 -14.56
C GLU A 51 39.10 -38.87 -14.84
N ASP A 52 39.46 -38.67 -16.11
CA ASP A 52 40.71 -38.01 -16.49
C ASP A 52 40.68 -36.51 -16.18
N VAL A 53 39.55 -35.85 -16.45
CA VAL A 53 39.32 -34.44 -16.09
C VAL A 53 39.40 -34.23 -14.57
N GLN A 54 38.83 -35.15 -13.78
CA GLN A 54 38.90 -35.12 -12.33
C GLN A 54 40.34 -35.29 -11.82
N LYS A 55 41.13 -36.21 -12.41
CA LYS A 55 42.56 -36.35 -12.08
C LYS A 55 43.32 -35.05 -12.33
N HIS A 56 43.08 -34.37 -13.45
CA HIS A 56 43.71 -33.09 -13.77
C HIS A 56 43.30 -31.97 -12.78
N PHE A 57 42.02 -31.88 -12.44
CA PHE A 57 41.55 -30.90 -11.45
C PHE A 57 42.11 -31.16 -10.06
N ASN A 58 42.22 -32.43 -9.65
CA ASN A 58 42.85 -32.80 -8.38
C ASN A 58 44.33 -32.40 -8.35
N LEU A 59 45.06 -32.59 -9.46
CA LEU A 59 46.46 -32.13 -9.56
C LEU A 59 46.56 -30.60 -9.47
N LEU A 60 45.68 -29.88 -10.16
CA LEU A 60 45.61 -28.42 -10.09
C LEU A 60 45.31 -27.95 -8.65
N LYS A 61 44.36 -28.59 -7.98
CA LYS A 61 44.03 -28.34 -6.57
C LYS A 61 45.25 -28.49 -5.69
N GLN A 62 45.99 -29.58 -5.81
CA GLN A 62 47.19 -29.81 -5.01
C GLN A 62 48.29 -28.78 -5.27
N ARG A 63 48.49 -28.35 -6.53
CA ARG A 63 49.44 -27.28 -6.88
C ARG A 63 49.04 -25.94 -6.26
N MET A 64 47.76 -25.58 -6.35
CA MET A 64 47.22 -24.35 -5.78
C MET A 64 47.32 -24.34 -4.26
N LEU A 65 46.95 -25.43 -3.59
CA LEU A 65 47.08 -25.56 -2.14
C LEU A 65 48.54 -25.41 -1.68
N ARG A 66 49.49 -25.98 -2.43
CA ARG A 66 50.92 -25.81 -2.16
C ARG A 66 51.35 -24.35 -2.30
N PHE A 67 50.87 -23.67 -3.34
CA PHE A 67 51.12 -22.24 -3.55
C PHE A 67 50.57 -21.39 -2.40
N PHE A 68 49.34 -21.66 -1.92
CA PHE A 68 48.76 -20.94 -0.80
C PHE A 68 49.49 -21.14 0.53
N LYS A 69 50.26 -22.24 0.70
CA LYS A 69 51.11 -22.44 1.88
C LYS A 69 52.33 -21.53 1.88
N THR A 70 52.89 -21.21 0.71
CA THR A 70 54.09 -20.37 0.58
C THR A 70 53.75 -18.92 0.25
N LEU A 71 52.51 -18.64 -0.16
CA LEU A 71 52.06 -17.31 -0.50
C LEU A 71 52.14 -16.36 0.71
N LYS A 72 52.97 -15.34 0.55
CA LYS A 72 53.09 -14.22 1.47
C LYS A 72 52.14 -13.13 1.03
N VAL A 73 51.35 -12.62 1.97
CA VAL A 73 50.41 -11.53 1.75
C VAL A 73 50.69 -10.40 2.75
N PRO A 74 50.44 -9.14 2.35
CA PRO A 74 50.55 -8.01 3.28
C PRO A 74 49.69 -8.24 4.54
N PRO A 75 50.20 -7.88 5.73
CA PRO A 75 49.44 -8.03 6.97
C PRO A 75 48.19 -7.15 6.91
N ARG A 76 47.02 -7.80 7.03
CA ARG A 76 45.72 -7.14 7.05
C ARG A 76 45.56 -6.31 8.32
N LYS A 77 45.75 -4.98 8.25
CA LYS A 77 45.25 -4.04 9.26
C LYS A 77 43.75 -3.77 9.03
N LEU A 78 42.89 -4.76 9.25
CA LEU A 78 41.44 -4.57 9.13
C LEU A 78 40.80 -4.06 10.43
N GLY A 79 41.23 -2.89 10.90
CA GLY A 79 40.56 -2.20 12.02
C GLY A 79 39.12 -1.78 11.70
N ASN A 80 38.80 -1.65 10.41
CA ASN A 80 37.48 -1.36 9.86
C ASN A 80 36.45 -2.50 10.05
N LEU A 81 36.87 -3.77 10.17
CA LEU A 81 35.94 -4.86 10.47
C LEU A 81 35.35 -4.79 11.89
N LYS A 82 36.08 -4.17 12.82
CA LYS A 82 35.56 -3.97 14.18
C LYS A 82 34.33 -3.06 14.18
N ASN A 83 34.32 -2.05 13.30
CA ASN A 83 33.19 -1.14 13.11
C ASN A 83 32.02 -1.81 12.38
N LEU A 84 32.31 -2.77 11.49
CA LEU A 84 31.29 -3.56 10.80
C LEU A 84 30.46 -4.39 11.79
N LEU A 85 31.10 -5.02 12.79
CA LEU A 85 30.39 -5.81 13.78
C LEU A 85 29.45 -4.94 14.64
N SER A 86 29.91 -3.77 15.09
CA SER A 86 29.03 -2.84 15.82
C SER A 86 27.88 -2.31 14.96
N LEU A 87 28.14 -2.08 13.66
CA LEU A 87 27.10 -1.67 12.72
C LEU A 87 26.06 -2.78 12.55
N GLN A 88 26.50 -4.03 12.36
CA GLN A 88 25.61 -5.19 12.22
C GLN A 88 24.72 -5.39 13.47
N VAL A 89 25.29 -5.23 14.66
CA VAL A 89 24.51 -5.32 15.92
C VAL A 89 23.46 -4.20 15.99
N GLY A 90 23.82 -2.97 15.63
CA GLY A 90 22.89 -1.85 15.58
C GLY A 90 21.77 -2.06 14.56
N GLU A 91 22.10 -2.54 13.35
CA GLU A 91 21.12 -2.86 12.32
C GLU A 91 20.15 -3.97 12.78
N LYS A 92 20.66 -5.00 13.47
CA LYS A 92 19.82 -6.08 13.98
C LYS A 92 18.85 -5.58 15.05
N GLN A 93 19.31 -4.75 15.98
CA GLN A 93 18.46 -4.19 17.03
C GLN A 93 17.39 -3.27 16.43
N MET A 94 17.76 -2.43 15.46
CA MET A 94 16.81 -1.59 14.74
C MET A 94 15.76 -2.43 14.00
N LEU A 95 16.18 -3.54 13.38
CA LEU A 95 15.25 -4.46 12.71
C LEU A 95 14.25 -5.06 13.70
N GLU A 96 14.71 -5.51 14.87
CA GLU A 96 13.87 -6.07 15.93
C GLU A 96 12.83 -5.04 16.43
N THR A 97 13.26 -3.81 16.72
CA THR A 97 12.34 -2.73 17.12
C THR A 97 11.34 -2.36 16.02
N ASN A 98 11.75 -2.41 14.76
CA ASN A 98 10.85 -2.16 13.63
C ASN A 98 9.81 -3.28 13.50
N GLU A 99 10.19 -4.54 13.69
CA GLU A 99 9.27 -5.68 13.68
C GLU A 99 8.21 -5.54 14.79
N GLU A 100 8.62 -5.18 16.01
CA GLU A 100 7.68 -4.90 17.12
C GLU A 100 6.73 -3.75 16.79
N SER A 101 7.24 -2.65 16.23
CA SER A 101 6.43 -1.50 15.83
C SER A 101 5.43 -1.85 14.74
N LEU A 102 5.81 -2.71 13.79
CA LEU A 102 4.90 -3.20 12.74
C LEU A 102 3.75 -4.03 13.31
N VAL A 103 4.03 -4.87 14.31
CA VAL A 103 2.98 -5.65 15.01
C VAL A 103 1.99 -4.71 15.70
N GLN A 104 2.47 -3.70 16.42
CA GLN A 104 1.61 -2.71 17.08
C GLN A 104 0.73 -1.94 16.08
N LEU A 105 1.32 -1.46 14.99
CA LEU A 105 0.54 -0.77 13.94
C LEU A 105 -0.52 -1.69 13.32
N GLN A 106 -0.22 -2.97 13.14
CA GLN A 106 -1.20 -3.93 12.61
C GLN A 106 -2.36 -4.16 13.60
N GLU A 107 -2.09 -4.18 14.90
CA GLU A 107 -3.12 -4.26 15.94
C GLU A 107 -4.00 -3.00 15.96
N GLU A 108 -3.42 -1.80 15.89
CA GLU A 108 -4.16 -0.54 15.81
C GLU A 108 -5.07 -0.48 14.58
N ILE A 109 -4.56 -0.89 13.41
CA ILE A 109 -5.35 -0.99 12.16
C ILE A 109 -6.53 -1.95 12.35
N ASN A 110 -6.29 -3.11 12.98
CA ASN A 110 -7.34 -4.10 13.21
C ASN A 110 -8.43 -3.56 14.15
N GLU A 111 -8.05 -2.82 15.19
CA GLU A 111 -9.01 -2.23 16.12
C GLU A 111 -9.80 -1.08 15.48
N ALA A 112 -9.13 -0.21 14.72
CA ALA A 112 -9.78 0.83 13.93
C ALA A 112 -10.78 0.23 12.92
N LYS A 113 -10.44 -0.89 12.28
CA LYS A 113 -11.34 -1.61 11.38
C LYS A 113 -12.60 -2.10 12.10
N ARG A 114 -12.46 -2.78 13.24
CA ARG A 114 -13.61 -3.25 14.04
C ARG A 114 -14.49 -2.10 14.50
N SER A 115 -13.88 -0.97 14.88
CA SER A 115 -14.62 0.23 15.25
C SER A 115 -15.43 0.77 14.07
N ALA A 116 -14.84 0.84 12.88
CA ALA A 116 -15.53 1.27 11.67
C ALA A 116 -16.71 0.35 11.31
N GLU A 117 -16.55 -0.98 11.44
CA GLU A 117 -17.63 -1.95 11.21
C GLU A 117 -18.82 -1.72 12.17
N ARG A 118 -18.57 -1.49 13.46
CA ARG A 118 -19.63 -1.17 14.44
C ARG A 118 -20.33 0.16 14.14
N ILE A 119 -19.59 1.15 13.67
CA ILE A 119 -20.15 2.44 13.25
C ILE A 119 -21.07 2.23 12.04
N ASP A 120 -20.67 1.42 11.06
CA ASP A 120 -21.50 1.11 9.90
C ASP A 120 -22.82 0.43 10.29
N GLU A 121 -22.77 -0.57 11.18
CA GLU A 121 -23.97 -1.20 11.73
C GLU A 121 -24.91 -0.18 12.40
N THR A 122 -24.33 0.76 13.15
CA THR A 122 -25.09 1.83 13.83
C THR A 122 -25.73 2.78 12.81
N VAL A 123 -25.00 3.15 11.76
CA VAL A 123 -25.51 3.99 10.67
C VAL A 123 -26.69 3.30 9.97
N GLN A 124 -26.57 2.01 9.66
CA GLN A 124 -27.65 1.23 9.04
C GLN A 124 -28.92 1.19 9.94
N GLN A 125 -28.74 0.97 11.25
CA GLN A 125 -29.87 0.99 12.20
C GLN A 125 -30.56 2.36 12.26
N LEU A 126 -29.80 3.45 12.24
CA LEU A 126 -30.35 4.80 12.25
C LEU A 126 -31.07 5.12 10.94
N GLN A 127 -30.52 4.72 9.80
CA GLN A 127 -31.18 4.87 8.49
C GLN A 127 -32.54 4.16 8.46
N TYR A 128 -32.62 2.92 8.96
CA TYR A 128 -33.88 2.20 9.06
C TYR A 128 -34.91 2.94 9.95
N LYS A 129 -34.49 3.43 11.12
CA LYS A 129 -35.36 4.21 12.02
C LYS A 129 -35.87 5.48 11.35
N ILE A 130 -35.02 6.22 10.64
CA ILE A 130 -35.40 7.42 9.89
C ILE A 130 -36.45 7.07 8.83
N GLN A 131 -36.27 5.97 8.10
CA GLN A 131 -37.24 5.52 7.09
C GLN A 131 -38.60 5.20 7.71
N VAL A 132 -38.64 4.48 8.83
CA VAL A 132 -39.89 4.15 9.53
C VAL A 132 -40.60 5.42 9.99
N LEU A 133 -39.88 6.34 10.64
CA LEU A 133 -40.45 7.61 11.11
C LEU A 133 -40.97 8.47 9.95
N LYS A 134 -40.27 8.49 8.82
CA LYS A 134 -40.72 9.19 7.61
C LYS A 134 -42.05 8.67 7.11
N ASN A 135 -42.22 7.34 7.04
CA ASN A 135 -43.48 6.73 6.62
C ASN A 135 -44.62 7.02 7.60
N GLN A 136 -44.35 6.96 8.90
CA GLN A 136 -45.35 7.29 9.93
C GLN A 136 -45.78 8.76 9.87
N LEU A 137 -44.84 9.67 9.62
CA LEU A 137 -45.15 11.10 9.46
C LEU A 137 -46.06 11.32 8.25
N GLU A 138 -45.74 10.74 7.10
CA GLU A 138 -46.56 10.83 5.88
C GLU A 138 -47.98 10.27 6.10
N GLU A 139 -48.10 9.15 6.81
CA GLU A 139 -49.41 8.57 7.13
C GLU A 139 -50.22 9.47 8.07
N ASN A 140 -49.57 10.05 9.08
CA ASN A 140 -50.21 10.98 10.01
C ASN A 140 -50.67 12.26 9.31
N GLU A 141 -49.87 12.82 8.40
CA GLU A 141 -50.25 13.96 7.57
C GLU A 141 -51.48 13.64 6.71
N LYS A 142 -51.50 12.48 6.02
CA LYS A 142 -52.65 12.03 5.24
C LYS A 142 -53.92 11.89 6.09
N LYS A 143 -53.80 11.33 7.31
CA LYS A 143 -54.92 11.20 8.25
C LYS A 143 -55.41 12.57 8.73
N ALA A 144 -54.51 13.50 9.04
CA ALA A 144 -54.84 14.85 9.45
C ALA A 144 -55.61 15.59 8.35
N SER A 145 -55.11 15.59 7.10
CA SER A 145 -55.79 16.20 5.97
C SER A 145 -57.17 15.60 5.73
N LYS A 146 -57.32 14.26 5.81
CA LYS A 146 -58.61 13.60 5.68
C LYS A 146 -59.60 14.03 6.76
N ASN A 147 -59.14 14.14 8.01
CA ASN A 147 -59.98 14.58 9.13
C ASN A 147 -60.42 16.03 8.99
N GLU A 148 -59.57 16.93 8.50
CA GLU A 148 -59.96 18.32 8.23
C GLU A 148 -61.05 18.40 7.14
N ILE A 149 -60.91 17.64 6.05
CA ILE A 149 -61.93 17.58 4.98
C ILE A 149 -63.28 17.05 5.50
N LEU A 150 -63.26 16.08 6.42
CA LEU A 150 -64.49 15.52 7.02
C LEU A 150 -65.17 16.47 8.00
N LYS A 151 -64.43 17.43 8.61
CA LYS A 151 -64.98 18.42 9.54
C LYS A 151 -65.75 19.56 8.86
N ILE A 152 -65.67 19.70 7.53
CA ILE A 152 -66.48 20.68 6.79
C ILE A 152 -67.96 20.25 6.84
N LYS A 153 -68.71 20.83 7.79
CA LYS A 153 -70.15 20.61 7.95
C LYS A 153 -70.88 21.06 6.68
N ASN A 154 -71.80 20.22 6.17
CA ASN A 154 -72.60 20.47 4.95
C ASN A 154 -71.77 20.64 3.65
N LYS A 155 -70.65 19.91 3.49
CA LYS A 155 -69.81 19.93 2.26
C LYS A 155 -70.62 19.81 0.96
N LYS A 156 -71.61 18.90 0.92
CA LYS A 156 -72.43 18.65 -0.28
C LYS A 156 -73.41 19.81 -0.58
N GLY A 157 -73.97 20.45 0.45
CA GLY A 157 -74.79 21.63 0.29
C GLY A 157 -73.97 22.80 -0.24
N LEU A 158 -72.82 23.09 0.38
CA LEU A 158 -71.93 24.17 -0.05
C LEU A 158 -71.45 23.99 -1.51
N LEU A 159 -71.09 22.76 -1.91
CA LEU A 159 -70.74 22.46 -3.31
C LEU A 159 -71.90 22.72 -4.28
N LYS A 160 -73.14 22.40 -3.87
CA LYS A 160 -74.33 22.66 -4.68
C LYS A 160 -74.60 24.16 -4.79
N ASP A 161 -74.49 24.88 -3.67
CA ASP A 161 -74.74 26.32 -3.61
C ASP A 161 -73.69 27.09 -4.43
N VAL A 162 -72.40 26.70 -4.37
CA VAL A 162 -71.35 27.27 -5.23
C VAL A 162 -71.64 27.02 -6.71
N GLY A 163 -72.09 25.82 -7.07
CA GLY A 163 -72.49 25.52 -8.45
C GLY A 163 -73.65 26.39 -8.94
N ILE A 164 -74.64 26.65 -8.08
CA ILE A 164 -75.76 27.55 -8.37
C ILE A 164 -75.27 28.99 -8.54
N ILE A 165 -74.40 29.47 -7.64
CA ILE A 165 -73.82 30.82 -7.70
C ILE A 165 -72.99 31.02 -8.96
N GLN A 166 -72.15 30.06 -9.35
CA GLN A 166 -71.36 30.14 -10.59
C GLN A 166 -72.24 30.20 -11.85
N GLN A 167 -73.41 29.58 -11.80
CA GLN A 167 -74.35 29.58 -12.93
C GLN A 167 -75.28 30.81 -12.94
N SER A 168 -75.24 31.64 -11.89
CA SER A 168 -76.07 32.84 -11.79
C SER A 168 -75.73 33.86 -12.88
N ALA A 169 -76.72 34.67 -13.25
CA ALA A 169 -76.56 35.71 -14.25
C ALA A 169 -75.56 36.78 -13.78
N GLU A 170 -75.58 37.12 -12.49
CA GLU A 170 -74.69 38.10 -11.86
C GLU A 170 -73.23 37.66 -11.96
N MET A 171 -72.93 36.39 -11.67
CA MET A 171 -71.57 35.86 -11.74
C MET A 171 -71.05 35.80 -13.18
N LYS A 172 -71.89 35.36 -14.12
CA LYS A 172 -71.55 35.35 -15.56
C LYS A 172 -71.28 36.75 -16.09
N ASN A 173 -72.07 37.73 -15.67
CA ASN A 173 -71.89 39.13 -16.04
C ASN A 173 -70.58 39.69 -15.48
N MET A 174 -70.26 39.39 -14.21
CA MET A 174 -68.98 39.77 -13.62
C MET A 174 -67.80 39.12 -14.35
N LEU A 175 -67.89 37.83 -14.70
CA LEU A 175 -66.84 37.14 -15.45
C LEU A 175 -66.60 37.80 -16.83
N THR A 176 -67.68 38.08 -17.55
CA THR A 176 -67.64 38.76 -18.85
C THR A 176 -67.03 40.17 -18.74
N LEU A 177 -67.30 40.89 -17.65
CA LEU A 177 -66.70 42.20 -17.39
C LEU A 177 -65.20 42.09 -17.13
N ILE A 178 -64.78 41.10 -16.35
CA ILE A 178 -63.36 40.84 -16.07
C ILE A 178 -62.63 40.48 -17.36
N GLU A 179 -63.18 39.60 -18.20
CA GLU A 179 -62.62 39.23 -19.51
C GLU A 179 -62.43 40.46 -20.40
N LYS A 180 -63.45 41.33 -20.52
CA LYS A 180 -63.35 42.59 -21.29
C LYS A 180 -62.31 43.56 -20.75
N ILE A 181 -62.06 43.56 -19.44
CA ILE A 181 -61.01 44.40 -18.83
C ILE A 181 -59.64 43.83 -19.18
N TYR A 182 -59.45 42.52 -19.06
CA TYR A 182 -58.20 41.85 -19.43
C TYR A 182 -57.88 42.04 -20.91
N GLU A 183 -58.86 41.87 -21.80
CA GLU A 183 -58.69 42.15 -23.23
C GLU A 183 -58.21 43.58 -23.48
N LYS A 184 -58.66 44.57 -22.71
CA LYS A 184 -58.22 45.97 -22.84
C LYS A 184 -56.84 46.25 -22.24
N VAL A 185 -56.40 45.46 -21.26
CA VAL A 185 -55.07 45.59 -20.63
C VAL A 185 -53.99 45.01 -21.54
N ASP A 186 -54.30 43.98 -22.33
CA ASP A 186 -53.36 43.40 -23.32
C ASP A 186 -53.14 44.29 -24.57
N PHE A 187 -53.80 45.45 -24.68
CA PHE A 187 -53.62 46.44 -25.76
C PHE A 187 -52.87 47.72 -25.31
N ILE A 188 -52.19 47.71 -24.16
CA ILE A 188 -51.27 48.76 -23.69
C ILE A 188 -49.84 48.23 -23.72
#